data_AF-A0A348WT59-F1
#
_entry.id   AF-A0A348WT59-F1
#
_cell.length_a   1.000
_cell.length_b   1.000
_cell.length_c   1.000
_cell.angle_alpha   90.00
_cell.angle_beta   90.00
_cell.angle_gamma   90.00
#
_symmetry.space_group_name_H-M   'P 1'
#
loop_
_entity.id
_entity.type
_entity.pdbx_description
1 polymer ?
#
loop_
_entity_poly.entity_id
_entity_poly.type
_entity_poly.pdbx_seq_one_letter_code
_entity_poly.pdbx_strand_id
1 'polypeptide(L)'
;MSKKNPNKKGFFKEFVEFINKGNALALAIGVILGGAFTAIVTAINQNIISPIIAAIIGDGKLNESLITVLKYKDAAQADIDAGIASTIGEQIPSIYISWGALIQAIIDFLLIALILFLIIKITTAVFNSAKKAKERLLKKEKEVVMEEPTKPAIVEDPVDIQLLKEIRDLLKENKKIR
;
A
#
# COMPACT_ATOMS: atom_id res chain seq x y z
N MET A 1 14.72 4.65 58.25
CA MET A 1 13.82 5.49 57.42
C MET A 1 14.27 5.36 55.97
N SER A 2 13.42 4.87 55.05
CA SER A 2 13.74 4.82 53.61
C SER A 2 12.44 4.79 52.79
N LYS A 3 12.22 5.80 51.94
CA LYS A 3 11.08 5.86 51.03
C LYS A 3 11.50 5.30 49.66
N LYS A 4 11.02 4.12 49.32
CA LYS A 4 11.24 3.49 48.01
C LYS A 4 10.25 4.09 46.99
N ASN A 5 10.72 4.96 46.10
CA ASN A 5 9.86 5.60 45.09
C ASN A 5 9.25 4.54 44.14
N PRO A 6 7.91 4.46 44.02
CA PRO A 6 7.25 3.73 42.94
C PRO A 6 7.25 4.59 41.66
N ASN A 7 6.98 3.95 40.52
CA ASN A 7 6.76 4.59 39.21
C ASN A 7 7.94 5.41 38.65
N LYS A 8 8.97 4.70 38.17
CA LYS A 8 9.44 4.96 36.80
C LYS A 8 8.75 3.98 35.86
N LYS A 9 7.52 4.28 35.42
CA LYS A 9 7.03 3.71 34.15
C LYS A 9 7.99 4.24 33.09
N GLY A 10 8.69 3.36 32.37
CA GLY A 10 9.59 3.81 31.32
C GLY A 10 8.79 4.39 30.15
N PHE A 11 9.35 5.40 29.47
CA PHE A 11 8.76 6.05 28.29
C PHE A 11 8.18 5.03 27.27
N PHE A 12 8.89 3.93 27.02
CA PHE A 12 8.40 2.82 26.18
C PHE A 12 7.05 2.23 26.61
N LYS A 13 6.78 2.14 27.92
CA LYS A 13 5.53 1.58 28.45
C LYS A 13 4.36 2.55 28.27
N GLU A 14 4.63 3.85 28.40
CA GLU A 14 3.66 4.93 28.16
C GLU A 14 3.39 5.12 26.66
N PHE A 15 4.41 4.97 25.83
CA PHE A 15 4.31 4.93 24.36
C PHE A 15 3.49 3.73 23.87
N VAL A 16 3.67 2.54 24.47
CA VAL A 16 2.84 1.36 24.18
C VAL A 16 1.41 1.53 24.72
N GLU A 17 1.21 2.10 25.92
CA GLU A 17 -0.14 2.47 26.40
C GLU A 17 -0.82 3.54 25.51
N PHE A 18 -0.05 4.42 24.86
CA PHE A 18 -0.56 5.42 23.90
C PHE A 18 -0.96 4.79 22.57
N ILE A 19 -0.09 3.98 21.95
CA ILE A 19 -0.38 3.29 20.69
C ILE A 19 -1.57 2.32 20.85
N ASN A 20 -1.63 1.57 21.95
CA ASN A 20 -2.72 0.62 22.20
C ASN A 20 -4.07 1.29 22.54
N LYS A 21 -4.10 2.61 22.80
CA LYS A 21 -5.33 3.37 23.08
C LYS A 21 -6.03 3.92 21.84
N GLY A 22 -5.52 3.69 20.62
CA GLY A 22 -6.15 4.22 19.42
C GLY A 22 -5.78 3.52 18.11
N ASN A 23 -6.49 3.86 17.04
CA ASN A 23 -6.30 3.31 15.70
C ASN A 23 -4.97 3.74 15.01
N ALA A 24 -4.07 4.40 15.75
CA ALA A 24 -2.82 4.95 15.24
C ALA A 24 -1.88 3.86 14.69
N LEU A 25 -1.87 2.66 15.30
CA LEU A 25 -1.06 1.54 14.83
C LEU A 25 -1.47 1.07 13.43
N ALA A 26 -2.77 0.89 13.19
CA ALA A 26 -3.28 0.45 11.89
C ALA A 26 -3.07 1.51 10.80
N LEU A 27 -3.23 2.80 11.14
CA LEU A 27 -2.95 3.90 10.23
C LEU A 27 -1.45 3.97 9.87
N ALA A 28 -0.56 3.86 10.86
CA ALA A 28 0.89 3.86 10.63
C ALA A 28 1.33 2.66 9.76
N ILE A 29 0.83 1.46 10.03
CA ILE A 29 1.07 0.26 9.22
C ILE A 29 0.55 0.47 7.79
N GLY A 30 -0.64 1.05 7.62
CA GLY A 30 -1.21 1.36 6.30
C GLY A 30 -0.35 2.33 5.48
N VAL A 31 0.17 3.38 6.09
CA VAL A 31 1.07 4.36 5.42
C VAL A 31 2.40 3.70 5.04
N ILE A 32 3.00 2.93 5.93
CA ILE A 32 4.28 2.23 5.67
C ILE A 32 4.13 1.20 4.54
N LEU A 33 3.06 0.39 4.58
CA LEU A 33 2.76 -0.57 3.51
C LEU A 33 2.43 0.12 2.18
N GLY A 34 1.70 1.23 2.19
CA GLY A 34 1.40 2.01 0.99
C GLY A 34 2.66 2.57 0.31
N GLY A 35 3.57 3.15 1.10
CA GLY A 35 4.86 3.63 0.61
C GLY A 35 5.74 2.51 0.05
N ALA A 36 5.89 1.40 0.78
CA ALA A 36 6.66 0.25 0.34
C ALA A 36 6.08 -0.40 -0.93
N PHE A 37 4.75 -0.54 -1.02
CA PHE A 37 4.09 -1.10 -2.20
C PHE A 37 4.25 -0.20 -3.43
N THR A 38 4.15 1.12 -3.25
CA THR A 38 4.42 2.09 -4.33
C THR A 38 5.85 1.98 -4.84
N ALA A 39 6.84 1.85 -3.93
CA ALA A 39 8.24 1.67 -4.31
C ALA A 39 8.47 0.37 -5.13
N ILE A 40 7.79 -0.73 -4.77
CA ILE A 40 7.84 -1.99 -5.55
C ILE A 40 7.26 -1.80 -6.96
N VAL A 41 6.11 -1.11 -7.08
CA VAL A 41 5.48 -0.84 -8.39
C VAL A 41 6.38 0.05 -9.26
N THR A 42 6.94 1.13 -8.69
CA THR A 42 7.89 2.00 -9.40
C THR A 42 9.14 1.24 -9.86
N ALA A 43 9.69 0.38 -9.00
CA ALA A 43 10.85 -0.45 -9.35
C ALA A 43 10.54 -1.44 -10.48
N ILE A 44 9.35 -2.07 -10.50
CA ILE A 44 8.90 -2.93 -11.60
C ILE A 44 8.73 -2.11 -12.89
N ASN A 45 8.16 -0.90 -12.83
CA ASN A 45 8.04 -0.03 -14.00
C ASN A 45 9.44 0.27 -14.58
N GLN A 46 10.31 0.88 -13.79
CA GLN A 46 11.62 1.38 -14.23
C GLN A 46 12.59 0.28 -14.70
N ASN A 47 12.64 -0.86 -14.01
CA ASN A 47 13.65 -1.90 -14.26
C ASN A 47 13.19 -3.02 -15.20
N ILE A 48 11.87 -3.12 -15.49
CA ILE A 48 11.32 -4.19 -16.34
C ILE A 48 10.47 -3.61 -17.47
N ILE A 49 9.51 -2.74 -17.18
CA ILE A 49 8.55 -2.26 -18.19
C ILE A 49 9.18 -1.20 -19.11
N SER A 50 9.82 -0.16 -18.56
CA SER A 50 10.51 0.88 -19.33
C SER A 50 11.54 0.30 -20.35
N PRO A 51 12.46 -0.63 -19.99
CA PRO A 51 13.38 -1.21 -20.97
C PRO A 51 12.70 -2.12 -22.00
N ILE A 52 11.63 -2.85 -21.64
CA ILE A 52 10.84 -3.62 -22.63
C ILE A 52 10.14 -2.68 -23.64
N ILE A 53 9.60 -1.57 -23.17
CA ILE A 53 8.97 -0.56 -24.04
C ILE A 53 10.03 0.08 -24.96
N ALA A 54 11.19 0.47 -24.43
CA ALA A 54 12.29 1.02 -25.22
C ALA A 54 12.81 0.04 -26.29
N ALA A 55 12.87 -1.26 -25.98
CA ALA A 55 13.26 -2.31 -26.92
C ALA A 55 12.23 -2.57 -28.03
N ILE A 56 10.94 -2.26 -27.80
CA ILE A 56 9.85 -2.46 -28.78
C ILE A 56 9.64 -1.21 -29.65
N ILE A 57 9.75 -0.01 -29.07
CA ILE A 57 9.47 1.26 -29.76
C ILE A 57 10.72 1.80 -30.50
N GLY A 58 11.92 1.43 -30.04
CA GLY A 58 13.16 2.07 -30.45
C GLY A 58 13.47 3.30 -29.60
N ASP A 59 14.77 3.55 -29.40
CA ASP A 59 15.38 4.57 -28.52
C ASP A 59 14.41 5.37 -27.63
N GLY A 60 14.19 4.86 -26.40
CA GLY A 60 13.13 5.29 -25.47
C GLY A 60 13.29 6.68 -24.85
N LYS A 61 13.82 7.64 -25.60
CA LYS A 61 14.20 9.00 -25.20
C LYS A 61 13.19 10.06 -25.66
N LEU A 62 11.91 9.87 -25.33
CA LEU A 62 10.88 10.91 -25.54
C LEU A 62 11.27 12.26 -24.89
N ASN A 63 12.09 12.21 -23.83
CA ASN A 63 12.73 13.34 -23.17
C ASN A 63 13.54 14.25 -24.11
N GLU A 64 14.27 13.68 -25.08
CA GLU A 64 15.21 14.41 -25.95
C GLU A 64 14.54 14.90 -27.25
N SER A 65 13.44 14.28 -27.66
CA SER A 65 12.73 14.62 -28.90
C SER A 65 11.97 15.97 -28.86
N LEU A 66 11.60 16.45 -27.67
CA LEU A 66 10.73 17.63 -27.49
C LEU A 66 11.32 18.65 -26.51
N ILE A 67 12.44 19.26 -26.89
CA ILE A 67 13.03 20.43 -26.21
C ILE A 67 12.81 21.72 -27.01
N THR A 68 11.92 22.60 -26.53
CA THR A 68 11.74 23.94 -27.13
C THR A 68 12.80 24.89 -26.57
N VAL A 69 13.92 25.04 -27.29
CA VAL A 69 15.05 25.85 -26.84
C VAL A 69 14.83 27.34 -27.11
N LEU A 70 14.50 28.11 -26.07
CA LEU A 70 14.50 29.58 -26.15
C LEU A 70 15.94 30.12 -26.00
N LYS A 71 16.67 30.07 -27.12
CA LYS A 71 18.10 30.38 -27.39
C LYS A 71 19.03 29.17 -27.48
N TYR A 72 19.48 28.93 -28.71
CA TYR A 72 20.54 28.00 -29.10
C TYR A 72 21.91 28.38 -28.51
N LYS A 73 22.62 27.40 -27.94
CA LYS A 73 24.09 27.31 -27.94
C LYS A 73 24.42 25.84 -28.12
N ASP A 74 24.90 25.50 -29.31
CA ASP A 74 24.64 24.18 -29.86
C ASP A 74 25.78 23.17 -29.63
N ALA A 75 25.48 21.90 -29.89
CA ALA A 75 26.30 20.76 -29.47
C ALA A 75 27.62 20.64 -30.28
N ALA A 76 28.72 21.13 -29.69
CA ALA A 76 30.07 20.86 -30.14
C ALA A 76 31.00 20.61 -28.93
N GLN A 77 31.22 19.33 -28.62
CA GLN A 77 32.27 18.77 -27.77
C GLN A 77 32.49 19.40 -26.37
N ALA A 78 31.95 18.75 -25.33
CA ALA A 78 32.77 18.17 -24.25
C ALA A 78 31.90 17.45 -23.19
N ASP A 79 32.21 16.19 -22.90
CA ASP A 79 32.02 15.65 -21.56
C ASP A 79 33.03 16.33 -20.63
N ILE A 80 32.56 17.05 -19.61
CA ILE A 80 33.38 17.41 -18.44
C ILE A 80 32.54 17.16 -17.17
N ASP A 81 33.18 16.42 -16.27
CA ASP A 81 32.75 16.04 -14.94
C ASP A 81 31.98 17.09 -14.12
N ALA A 82 31.05 16.58 -13.30
CA ALA A 82 30.83 16.92 -11.88
C ALA A 82 30.82 18.40 -11.42
N GLY A 83 30.54 19.36 -12.29
CA GLY A 83 30.13 20.72 -11.92
C GLY A 83 31.25 21.64 -11.44
N ILE A 84 30.98 22.39 -10.36
CA ILE A 84 31.75 23.55 -9.88
C ILE A 84 31.77 24.73 -10.87
N ALA A 85 30.88 25.69 -10.65
CA ALA A 85 31.13 27.06 -11.10
C ALA A 85 32.29 27.67 -10.28
N SER A 86 33.42 27.95 -10.93
CA SER A 86 34.54 28.67 -10.34
C SER A 86 34.69 30.03 -11.03
N THR A 87 34.11 31.13 -10.52
CA THR A 87 33.35 31.30 -9.26
C THR A 87 32.22 32.32 -9.43
N ILE A 88 30.99 31.99 -9.00
CA ILE A 88 29.82 32.89 -8.83
C ILE A 88 29.49 33.80 -10.04
N GLY A 89 28.49 33.40 -10.83
CA GLY A 89 27.99 34.15 -11.99
C GLY A 89 28.77 33.85 -13.28
N GLU A 90 28.21 33.99 -14.48
CA GLU A 90 26.82 34.31 -14.85
C GLU A 90 26.31 33.20 -15.78
N GLN A 91 25.70 32.16 -15.21
CA GLN A 91 24.98 31.14 -16.00
C GLN A 91 23.70 31.79 -16.53
N ILE A 92 23.69 32.19 -17.81
CA ILE A 92 22.51 32.79 -18.44
C ILE A 92 21.33 31.82 -18.27
N PRO A 93 20.22 32.23 -17.61
CA PRO A 93 19.13 31.31 -17.28
C PRO A 93 18.30 31.01 -18.53
N SER A 94 18.78 30.08 -19.35
CA SER A 94 18.02 29.45 -20.43
C SER A 94 16.88 28.61 -19.82
N ILE A 95 15.66 29.12 -19.95
CA ILE A 95 14.44 28.46 -19.45
C ILE A 95 14.10 27.31 -20.40
N TYR A 96 14.61 26.12 -20.11
CA TYR A 96 14.29 24.89 -20.83
C TYR A 96 12.88 24.41 -20.45
N ILE A 97 11.96 24.41 -21.43
CA ILE A 97 10.64 23.78 -21.28
C ILE A 97 10.71 22.39 -21.94
N SER A 98 11.08 21.40 -21.13
CA SER A 98 11.24 20.00 -21.56
C SER A 98 9.89 19.29 -21.66
N TRP A 99 9.12 19.59 -22.72
CA TRP A 99 7.83 18.94 -23.00
C TRP A 99 7.94 17.41 -23.07
N GLY A 100 9.08 16.89 -23.56
CA GLY A 100 9.37 15.45 -23.55
C GLY A 100 9.33 14.83 -22.15
N ALA A 101 9.90 15.51 -21.14
CA ALA A 101 9.91 15.02 -19.76
C ALA A 101 8.51 15.05 -19.11
N LEU A 102 7.66 16.01 -19.48
CA LEU A 102 6.26 16.04 -19.06
C LEU A 102 5.46 14.88 -19.67
N ILE A 103 5.64 14.62 -20.97
CA ILE A 103 5.03 13.48 -21.66
C ILE A 103 5.50 12.14 -21.05
N GLN A 104 6.80 12.01 -20.78
CA GLN A 104 7.37 10.82 -20.14
C GLN A 104 6.77 10.59 -18.75
N ALA A 105 6.68 11.63 -17.90
CA ALA A 105 6.08 11.53 -16.58
C ALA A 105 4.59 11.12 -16.61
N ILE A 106 3.83 11.55 -17.63
CA ILE A 106 2.44 11.13 -17.86
C ILE A 106 2.37 9.65 -18.26
N ILE A 107 3.28 9.19 -19.12
CA ILE A 107 3.39 7.77 -19.54
C ILE A 107 3.75 6.89 -18.34
N ASP A 108 4.77 7.25 -17.55
CA ASP A 108 5.19 6.50 -16.37
C ASP A 108 4.11 6.47 -15.29
N PHE A 109 3.37 7.57 -15.07
CA PHE A 109 2.20 7.58 -14.18
C PHE A 109 1.12 6.60 -14.64
N LEU A 110 0.80 6.57 -15.94
CA LEU A 110 -0.21 5.69 -16.51
C LEU A 110 0.21 4.21 -16.44
N LEU A 111 1.50 3.91 -16.65
CA LEU A 111 2.06 2.57 -16.48
C LEU A 111 2.03 2.12 -15.00
N ILE A 112 2.45 2.99 -14.07
CA ILE A 112 2.38 2.71 -12.62
C ILE A 112 0.93 2.42 -12.19
N ALA A 113 -0.05 3.20 -12.66
CA ALA A 113 -1.47 2.96 -12.40
C ALA A 113 -1.96 1.62 -12.99
N LEU A 114 -1.51 1.26 -14.21
CA LEU A 114 -1.85 -0.01 -14.85
C LEU A 114 -1.26 -1.22 -14.10
N ILE A 115 0.00 -1.12 -13.66
CA ILE A 115 0.68 -2.17 -12.87
C ILE A 115 -0.01 -2.33 -11.50
N LEU A 116 -0.34 -1.23 -10.83
CA LEU A 116 -1.07 -1.23 -9.55
C LEU A 116 -2.42 -1.96 -9.70
N PHE A 117 -3.19 -1.64 -10.74
CA PHE A 117 -4.43 -2.33 -11.09
C PHE A 117 -4.21 -3.83 -11.37
N LEU A 118 -3.15 -4.18 -12.11
CA LEU A 118 -2.84 -5.57 -12.44
C LEU A 118 -2.52 -6.41 -11.20
N ILE A 119 -1.70 -5.89 -10.28
CA ILE A 119 -1.33 -6.59 -9.04
C ILE A 119 -2.57 -6.77 -8.15
N ILE A 120 -3.35 -5.71 -7.92
CA ILE A 120 -4.59 -5.78 -7.12
C ILE A 120 -5.57 -6.80 -7.75
N LYS A 121 -5.70 -6.80 -9.08
CA LYS A 121 -6.53 -7.75 -9.82
C LYS A 121 -6.04 -9.20 -9.65
N ILE A 122 -4.73 -9.44 -9.71
CA ILE A 122 -4.12 -10.76 -9.49
C ILE A 122 -4.38 -11.22 -8.04
N THR A 123 -4.08 -10.40 -7.03
CA THR A 123 -4.33 -10.73 -5.62
C THR A 123 -5.80 -11.06 -5.37
N THR A 124 -6.71 -10.22 -5.87
CA THR A 124 -8.17 -10.44 -5.74
C THR A 124 -8.64 -11.70 -6.48
N ALA A 125 -8.12 -11.96 -7.69
CA ALA A 125 -8.46 -13.16 -8.46
C ALA A 125 -7.96 -14.45 -7.81
N VAL A 126 -6.74 -14.44 -7.24
CA VAL A 126 -6.16 -15.57 -6.50
C VAL A 126 -6.96 -15.85 -5.24
N PHE A 127 -7.26 -14.83 -4.42
CA PHE A 127 -8.09 -14.99 -3.21
C PHE A 127 -9.49 -15.52 -3.53
N ASN A 128 -10.16 -14.98 -4.56
CA ASN A 128 -11.48 -15.46 -4.96
C ASN A 128 -11.44 -16.89 -5.52
N SER A 129 -10.39 -17.26 -6.26
CA SER A 129 -10.21 -18.63 -6.78
C SER A 129 -9.93 -19.62 -5.65
N ALA A 130 -9.07 -19.28 -4.69
CA ALA A 130 -8.77 -20.08 -3.52
C ALA A 130 -10.01 -20.27 -2.62
N LYS A 131 -10.81 -19.21 -2.41
CA LYS A 131 -12.08 -19.30 -1.69
C LYS A 131 -13.05 -20.25 -2.38
N LYS A 132 -13.24 -20.10 -3.70
CA LYS A 132 -14.13 -20.94 -4.52
C LYS A 132 -13.68 -22.41 -4.62
N ALA A 133 -12.37 -22.67 -4.50
CA ALA A 133 -11.83 -24.03 -4.37
C ALA A 133 -12.12 -24.62 -2.98
N LYS A 134 -11.81 -23.88 -1.90
CA LYS A 134 -12.04 -24.32 -0.50
C LYS A 134 -13.52 -24.58 -0.21
N GLU A 135 -14.40 -23.75 -0.74
CA GLU A 135 -15.86 -23.88 -0.63
C GLU A 135 -16.41 -25.15 -1.32
N ARG A 136 -15.80 -25.55 -2.46
CA ARG A 136 -16.13 -26.81 -3.14
C ARG A 136 -15.64 -28.04 -2.37
N LEU A 137 -14.50 -27.97 -1.70
CA LEU A 137 -14.03 -29.04 -0.81
C LEU A 137 -14.93 -29.17 0.42
N LEU A 138 -15.23 -28.07 1.11
CA LEU A 138 -16.15 -28.07 2.27
C LEU A 138 -17.54 -28.60 1.93
N LYS A 139 -18.06 -28.35 0.72
CA LYS A 139 -19.34 -28.91 0.28
C LYS A 139 -19.26 -30.41 0.01
N LYS A 140 -18.15 -30.91 -0.54
CA LYS A 140 -17.93 -32.34 -0.81
C LYS A 140 -17.67 -33.14 0.48
N GLU A 141 -16.99 -32.55 1.45
CA GLU A 141 -16.73 -33.17 2.76
C GLU A 141 -18.03 -33.33 3.57
N LYS A 142 -18.96 -32.36 3.48
CA LYS A 142 -20.31 -32.45 4.06
C LYS A 142 -21.24 -33.49 3.42
N GLU A 143 -20.92 -34.02 2.24
CA GLU A 143 -21.67 -35.11 1.60
C GLU A 143 -21.15 -36.51 1.97
N VAL A 144 -19.99 -36.62 2.61
CA VAL A 144 -19.37 -37.91 2.98
C VAL A 144 -19.47 -38.20 4.49
N VAL A 145 -19.61 -37.18 5.33
CA VAL A 145 -19.72 -37.33 6.81
C VAL A 145 -21.16 -37.10 7.27
N MET A 146 -22.09 -37.93 6.76
CA MET A 146 -23.49 -37.98 7.22
C MET A 146 -23.90 -39.32 7.85
N GLU A 147 -22.95 -40.22 8.11
CA GLU A 147 -23.12 -41.29 9.10
C GLU A 147 -22.31 -40.99 10.38
N GLU A 148 -22.95 -41.28 11.50
CA GLU A 148 -22.54 -41.21 12.90
C GLU A 148 -22.16 -39.82 13.51
N PRO A 149 -22.82 -39.37 14.60
CA PRO A 149 -22.70 -37.99 15.08
C PRO A 149 -21.65 -37.79 16.18
N THR A 150 -20.75 -36.81 16.02
CA THR A 150 -19.95 -36.27 17.15
C THR A 150 -20.12 -34.76 17.30
N LYS A 151 -20.93 -34.39 18.30
CA LYS A 151 -20.83 -33.24 19.22
C LYS A 151 -20.41 -31.87 18.62
N PRO A 152 -21.29 -30.84 18.65
CA PRO A 152 -21.06 -29.59 17.91
C PRO A 152 -19.82 -28.83 18.41
N ALA A 153 -18.96 -28.45 17.46
CA ALA A 153 -17.92 -27.47 17.69
C ALA A 153 -18.55 -26.10 17.98
N ILE A 154 -18.03 -25.40 18.99
CA ILE A 154 -18.58 -24.14 19.48
C ILE A 154 -18.32 -23.05 18.43
N VAL A 155 -19.40 -22.53 17.84
CA VAL A 155 -19.39 -21.21 17.22
C VAL A 155 -19.77 -20.22 18.32
N GLU A 156 -18.77 -19.48 18.82
CA GLU A 156 -19.05 -18.35 19.71
C GLU A 156 -19.71 -17.23 18.88
N ASP A 157 -21.04 -17.16 18.94
CA ASP A 157 -21.76 -15.89 18.76
C ASP A 157 -21.03 -14.86 19.65
N PRO A 158 -20.54 -13.72 19.11
CA PRO A 158 -19.73 -12.79 19.89
C PRO A 158 -20.50 -12.34 21.12
N VAL A 159 -19.80 -12.26 22.26
CA VAL A 159 -20.39 -12.14 23.61
C VAL A 159 -21.44 -11.03 23.69
N ASP A 160 -21.20 -9.89 23.02
CA ASP A 160 -22.15 -8.77 22.93
C ASP A 160 -23.53 -9.18 22.39
N ILE A 161 -23.60 -10.07 21.39
CA ILE A 161 -24.87 -10.57 20.83
C ILE A 161 -25.58 -11.52 21.81
N GLN A 162 -24.83 -12.26 22.63
CA GLN A 162 -25.41 -13.09 23.69
C GLN A 162 -25.98 -12.19 24.80
N LEU A 163 -25.20 -11.22 25.29
CA LEU A 163 -25.63 -10.21 26.26
C LEU A 163 -26.83 -9.39 25.76
N LEU A 164 -26.87 -9.01 24.48
CA LEU A 164 -28.00 -8.28 23.89
C LEU A 164 -29.28 -9.15 23.80
N LYS A 165 -29.16 -10.47 23.60
CA LYS A 165 -30.30 -11.40 23.70
C LYS A 165 -30.79 -11.50 25.16
N GLU A 166 -29.87 -11.64 26.11
CA GLU A 166 -30.16 -11.71 27.54
C GLU A 166 -30.84 -10.42 28.06
N ILE A 167 -30.26 -9.25 27.76
CA ILE A 167 -30.83 -7.93 28.12
C ILE A 167 -32.22 -7.74 27.50
N ARG A 168 -32.43 -8.15 26.24
CA ARG A 168 -33.75 -8.10 25.58
C ARG A 168 -34.78 -8.92 26.35
N ASP A 169 -34.42 -10.12 26.78
CA ASP A 169 -35.34 -11.06 27.42
C ASP A 169 -35.59 -10.70 28.90
N LEU A 170 -34.58 -10.21 29.63
CA LEU A 170 -34.74 -9.61 30.96
C LEU A 170 -35.63 -8.36 30.92
N LEU A 171 -35.49 -7.49 29.91
CA LEU A 171 -36.39 -6.34 29.71
C LEU A 171 -37.83 -6.78 29.38
N LYS A 172 -37.99 -7.88 28.62
CA LYS A 172 -39.29 -8.46 28.28
C LYS A 172 -39.97 -9.12 29.49
N GLU A 173 -39.20 -9.68 30.40
CA GLU A 173 -39.67 -10.18 31.70
C GLU A 173 -40.06 -9.01 32.63
N ASN A 174 -39.21 -8.00 32.80
CA ASN A 174 -39.52 -6.82 33.62
C ASN A 174 -40.77 -6.07 33.11
N LYS A 175 -40.97 -6.00 31.78
CA LYS A 175 -42.17 -5.44 31.14
C LYS A 175 -43.45 -6.29 31.34
N LYS A 176 -43.37 -7.51 31.85
CA LYS A 176 -44.54 -8.30 32.30
C LYS A 176 -44.85 -8.14 33.79
N ILE A 177 -43.94 -7.53 34.55
CA ILE A 177 -44.02 -7.35 36.01
C ILE A 177 -44.53 -5.93 36.37
N ARG A 178 -44.75 -5.08 35.35
CA ARG A 178 -45.38 -3.76 35.42
C ARG A 178 -46.59 -3.69 34.50
#